data_AF-A0A1F2U4N5-F1
#
_entry.id   AF-A0A1F2U4N5-F1
#
_cell.length_a   1.000
_cell.length_b   1.000
_cell.length_c   1.000
_cell.angle_alpha   90.00
_cell.angle_beta   90.00
_cell.angle_gamma   90.00
#
_symmetry.space_group_name_H-M   'P 1'
#
loop_
_entity.id
_entity.type
_entity.pdbx_description
1 polymer ?
#
loop_
_entity_poly.entity_id
_entity_poly.type
_entity_poly.pdbx_seq_one_letter_code
_entity_poly.pdbx_strand_id
1 'polypeptide(L)'
;MTTVITGDGKVVLLRDDGTWKYATAAGSTLERLKTLSVPPAVAETVKGMFSQLGVRVMDTGEAFTCVHRGDRVEFVSGVNERTVDFTVQVYQFQLARLAEYVQKGAIDEVEQFRIACALFATAAGSRHIMSNPLMSNGILRRMIRGKNLMHVTLVSPDPAQERDVAYTLIFINREHLVVPGLHGTPLRILRVPFADAIALQKNLFAGMKAGTAPSKWIKIAKWYVDWRKRVEVAS
;
A
#
# COMPACT_ATOMS: atom_id res chain seq x y z
N MET A 1 2.70 -13.72 -21.98
CA MET A 1 3.91 -13.12 -21.34
C MET A 1 3.70 -13.07 -19.83
N THR A 2 4.57 -13.74 -19.08
CA THR A 2 4.42 -13.98 -17.64
C THR A 2 5.61 -13.40 -16.88
N THR A 3 5.36 -12.62 -15.83
CA THR A 3 6.42 -12.12 -14.95
C THR A 3 6.79 -13.18 -13.93
N VAL A 4 8.07 -13.54 -13.85
CA VAL A 4 8.60 -14.54 -12.92
C VAL A 4 9.71 -13.91 -12.09
N ILE A 5 9.69 -14.17 -10.77
CA ILE A 5 10.77 -13.79 -9.86
C ILE A 5 11.67 -15.01 -9.70
N THR A 6 12.95 -14.82 -9.99
CA THR A 6 14.01 -15.84 -9.91
C THR A 6 14.50 -16.00 -8.47
N GLY A 7 15.20 -17.11 -8.18
CA GLY A 7 15.67 -17.42 -6.82
C GLY A 7 16.67 -16.40 -6.26
N ASP A 8 17.37 -15.66 -7.11
CA ASP A 8 18.27 -14.55 -6.75
C ASP A 8 17.55 -13.18 -6.71
N GLY A 9 16.21 -13.18 -6.77
CA GLY A 9 15.39 -11.97 -6.62
C GLY A 9 15.26 -11.11 -7.87
N LYS A 10 15.83 -11.53 -9.01
CA LYS A 10 15.67 -10.80 -10.29
C LYS A 10 14.32 -11.10 -10.92
N VAL A 11 13.83 -10.16 -11.72
CA VAL A 11 12.56 -10.31 -12.43
C VAL A 11 12.81 -10.62 -13.90
N VAL A 12 12.18 -11.67 -14.41
CA VAL A 12 12.21 -12.04 -15.83
C VAL A 12 10.80 -12.00 -16.42
N LEU A 13 10.70 -11.57 -17.68
CA LEU A 13 9.49 -11.64 -18.47
C LEU A 13 9.61 -12.83 -19.41
N LEU A 14 8.89 -13.91 -19.09
CA LEU A 14 8.83 -15.13 -19.87
C LEU A 14 7.80 -14.97 -21.00
N ARG A 15 8.21 -15.25 -22.23
CA ARG A 15 7.32 -15.30 -23.39
C ARG A 15 6.77 -16.71 -23.56
N ASP A 16 5.68 -16.81 -24.30
CA ASP A 16 4.97 -18.07 -24.51
C ASP A 16 5.79 -19.04 -25.41
N ASP A 17 6.80 -18.52 -26.11
CA ASP A 17 7.79 -19.28 -26.89
C ASP A 17 8.97 -19.83 -26.05
N GLY A 18 8.94 -19.65 -24.73
CA GLY A 18 9.99 -20.08 -23.81
C GLY A 18 11.21 -19.16 -23.73
N THR A 19 11.28 -18.09 -24.53
CA THR A 19 12.31 -17.07 -24.39
C THR A 19 12.01 -16.14 -23.22
N TRP A 20 13.05 -15.51 -22.66
CA TRP A 20 12.88 -14.58 -21.56
C TRP A 20 13.80 -13.36 -21.71
N LYS A 21 13.42 -12.28 -21.03
CA LYS A 21 14.29 -11.11 -20.84
C LYS A 21 14.18 -10.61 -19.40
N TYR A 22 15.23 -9.99 -18.87
CA TYR A 22 15.11 -9.29 -17.59
C TYR A 22 14.09 -8.14 -17.70
N ALA A 23 13.24 -8.01 -16.69
CA ALA A 23 12.34 -6.87 -16.56
C ALA A 23 13.07 -5.62 -16.05
N THR A 24 14.24 -5.83 -15.44
CA THR A 24 15.16 -4.80 -14.96
C THR A 24 15.79 -4.08 -16.16
N ALA A 25 15.59 -2.77 -16.25
CA ALA A 25 16.16 -1.91 -17.28
C ALA A 25 17.53 -1.39 -16.83
N ALA A 26 18.48 -1.30 -17.76
CA ALA A 26 19.80 -0.73 -17.48
C ALA A 26 19.70 0.74 -17.02
N GLY A 27 20.44 1.12 -15.97
CA GLY A 27 20.49 2.48 -15.41
C GLY A 27 19.67 2.69 -14.13
N SER A 28 19.97 3.76 -13.38
CA SER A 28 19.33 4.07 -12.10
C SER A 28 17.83 4.36 -12.23
N THR A 29 17.05 3.81 -11.31
CA THR A 29 15.63 4.06 -11.16
C THR A 29 15.39 5.44 -10.55
N LEU A 30 16.18 5.81 -9.54
CA LEU A 30 16.08 7.11 -8.89
C LEU A 30 16.35 8.25 -9.88
N GLU A 31 17.41 8.17 -10.67
CA GLU A 31 17.75 9.23 -11.63
C GLU A 31 16.66 9.38 -12.69
N ARG A 32 16.06 8.27 -13.15
CA ARG A 32 14.87 8.35 -14.02
C ARG A 32 13.70 9.05 -13.33
N LEU A 33 13.36 8.68 -12.10
CA LEU A 33 12.25 9.29 -11.36
C LEU A 33 12.47 10.78 -11.11
N LYS A 34 13.71 11.23 -10.84
CA LYS A 34 14.04 12.65 -10.68
C LYS A 34 13.83 13.48 -11.94
N THR A 35 13.94 12.87 -13.13
CA THR A 35 13.69 13.55 -14.40
C THR A 35 12.20 13.70 -14.72
N LEU A 36 11.33 12.98 -14.00
CA LEU A 36 9.89 13.06 -14.22
C LEU A 36 9.34 14.36 -13.65
N SER A 37 8.69 15.14 -14.50
CA SER A 37 7.77 16.17 -14.04
C SER A 37 6.48 15.48 -13.58
N VAL A 38 6.25 15.42 -12.26
CA VAL A 38 5.04 14.81 -11.69
C VAL A 38 3.88 15.80 -11.83
N PRO A 39 2.84 15.49 -12.61
CA PRO A 39 1.69 16.37 -12.78
C PRO A 39 0.95 16.60 -11.46
N PRO A 40 0.34 17.79 -11.22
CA PRO A 40 -0.45 18.04 -10.01
C PRO A 40 -1.59 17.04 -9.78
N ALA A 41 -2.24 16.56 -10.84
CA ALA A 41 -3.29 15.54 -10.74
C ALA A 41 -2.76 14.21 -10.18
N VAL A 42 -1.54 13.84 -10.56
CA VAL A 42 -0.86 12.64 -10.05
C VAL A 42 -0.46 12.84 -8.59
N ALA A 43 0.08 14.01 -8.24
CA ALA A 43 0.40 14.35 -6.85
C ALA A 43 -0.86 14.32 -5.96
N GLU A 44 -2.00 14.83 -6.44
CA GLU A 44 -3.27 14.83 -5.70
C GLU A 44 -3.80 13.41 -5.47
N THR A 45 -3.58 12.49 -6.42
CA THR A 45 -4.00 11.09 -6.30
C THR A 45 -3.43 10.45 -5.02
N VAL A 46 -2.13 10.59 -4.79
CA VAL A 46 -1.42 10.01 -3.65
C VAL A 46 -1.47 10.86 -2.37
N LYS A 47 -2.04 12.07 -2.45
CA LYS A 47 -2.13 12.97 -1.30
C LYS A 47 -2.92 12.35 -0.16
N GLY A 48 -2.34 12.48 1.04
CA GLY A 48 -2.92 11.93 2.26
C GLY A 48 -2.75 10.42 2.41
N MET A 49 -2.02 9.74 1.52
CA MET A 49 -1.62 8.35 1.73
C MET A 49 -0.30 8.25 2.51
N PHE A 50 0.61 9.20 2.28
CA PHE A 50 1.88 9.39 2.96
C PHE A 50 2.35 10.85 2.83
N SER A 51 3.32 11.24 3.65
CA SER A 51 4.12 12.45 3.49
C SER A 51 5.54 12.12 3.02
N GLN A 52 6.13 11.05 3.58
CA GLN A 52 7.45 10.53 3.20
C GLN A 52 7.38 9.01 3.11
N LEU A 53 7.53 8.47 1.90
CA LEU A 53 7.50 7.04 1.62
C LEU A 53 8.90 6.54 1.30
N GLY A 54 9.44 5.65 2.14
CA GLY A 54 10.66 4.92 1.81
C GLY A 54 10.39 3.90 0.72
N VAL A 55 11.27 3.78 -0.27
CA VAL A 55 11.17 2.82 -1.37
C VAL A 55 12.46 2.03 -1.43
N ARG A 56 12.35 0.70 -1.37
CA ARG A 56 13.45 -0.24 -1.60
C ARG A 56 13.17 -1.03 -2.87
N VAL A 57 14.09 -0.96 -3.83
CA VAL A 57 14.01 -1.64 -5.12
C VAL A 57 14.72 -2.99 -5.02
N MET A 58 13.94 -4.06 -4.99
CA MET A 58 14.41 -5.39 -4.60
C MET A 58 15.42 -5.99 -5.58
N ASP A 59 15.23 -5.78 -6.89
CA ASP A 59 16.06 -6.34 -7.95
C ASP A 59 17.31 -5.51 -8.29
N THR A 60 17.38 -4.25 -7.84
CA THR A 60 18.55 -3.38 -8.07
C THR A 60 19.30 -3.00 -6.79
N GLY A 61 18.69 -3.18 -5.62
CA GLY A 61 19.22 -2.72 -4.34
C GLY A 61 19.13 -1.20 -4.13
N GLU A 62 18.58 -0.44 -5.08
CA GLU A 62 18.38 1.00 -4.92
C GLU A 62 17.41 1.30 -3.78
N ALA A 63 17.67 2.39 -3.05
CA ALA A 63 16.79 2.88 -2.00
C ALA A 63 16.66 4.40 -2.08
N PHE A 64 15.43 4.90 -2.00
CA PHE A 64 15.13 6.33 -2.08
C PHE A 64 13.84 6.66 -1.34
N THR A 65 13.60 7.94 -1.08
CA THR A 65 12.41 8.44 -0.41
C THR A 65 11.58 9.28 -1.38
N CYS A 66 10.29 8.96 -1.47
CA CYS A 66 9.28 9.74 -2.18
C CYS A 66 8.65 10.72 -1.18
N VAL A 67 8.80 12.03 -1.41
CA VAL A 67 8.35 13.09 -0.52
C VAL A 67 7.19 13.85 -1.15
N HIS A 68 6.03 13.82 -0.51
CA HIS A 68 4.87 14.60 -0.92
C HIS A 68 4.94 16.00 -0.33
N ARG A 69 4.88 17.04 -1.16
CA ARG A 69 4.98 18.45 -0.78
C ARG A 69 3.66 19.21 -0.89
N GLY A 70 2.53 18.49 -1.00
CA GLY A 70 1.20 19.06 -1.17
C GLY A 70 0.75 19.08 -2.63
N ASP A 71 1.44 19.84 -3.48
CA ASP A 71 1.13 19.97 -4.91
C ASP A 71 2.11 19.21 -5.83
N ARG A 72 3.24 18.76 -5.28
CA ARG A 72 4.29 18.04 -6.00
C ARG A 72 4.86 16.87 -5.21
N VAL A 73 5.61 16.02 -5.91
CA VAL A 73 6.33 14.87 -5.36
C VAL A 73 7.81 15.00 -5.71
N GLU A 74 8.68 14.78 -4.73
CA GLU A 74 10.14 14.83 -4.87
C GLU A 74 10.74 13.45 -4.55
N PHE A 75 11.83 13.08 -5.24
CA PHE A 75 12.55 11.83 -4.99
C PHE A 75 13.95 12.12 -4.45
N VAL A 76 14.24 11.63 -3.24
CA VAL A 76 15.48 11.88 -2.51
C VAL A 76 16.25 10.57 -2.32
N SER A 77 17.57 10.59 -2.50
CA SER A 77 18.40 9.39 -2.33
C SER A 77 18.36 8.87 -0.89
N GLY A 78 18.34 7.53 -0.73
CA GLY A 78 18.34 6.86 0.56
C GLY A 78 16.97 6.82 1.25
N VAL A 79 16.91 6.03 2.33
CA VAL A 79 15.74 5.89 3.20
C VAL A 79 16.18 6.16 4.64
N ASN A 80 15.61 7.18 5.26
CA ASN A 80 15.78 7.42 6.69
C ASN A 80 14.58 6.81 7.45
N GLU A 81 14.79 5.63 8.01
CA GLU A 81 13.75 4.86 8.73
C GLU A 81 13.17 5.59 9.96
N ARG A 82 13.81 6.68 10.42
CA ARG A 82 13.30 7.51 11.52
C ARG A 82 12.28 8.55 11.07
N THR A 83 12.22 8.88 9.78
CA THR A 83 11.43 10.02 9.26
C THR A 83 10.39 9.62 8.23
N VAL A 84 10.57 8.49 7.53
CA VAL A 84 9.56 7.97 6.62
C VAL A 84 8.34 7.46 7.39
N ASP A 85 7.15 7.63 6.81
CA ASP A 85 5.91 7.15 7.42
C ASP A 85 5.80 5.62 7.33
N PHE A 86 6.29 5.03 6.24
CA PHE A 86 6.50 3.60 6.04
C PHE A 86 7.43 3.35 4.83
N THR A 87 7.95 2.13 4.71
CA THR A 87 8.85 1.71 3.63
C THR A 87 8.19 0.60 2.80
N VAL A 88 8.09 0.81 1.49
CA VAL A 88 7.61 -0.20 0.53
C VAL A 88 8.77 -0.94 -0.13
N GLN A 89 8.55 -2.21 -0.42
CA GLN A 89 9.44 -3.02 -1.24
C GLN A 89 8.78 -3.25 -2.59
N VAL A 90 9.48 -2.88 -3.65
CA VAL A 90 8.98 -2.96 -5.04
C VAL A 90 10.10 -3.41 -5.97
N TYR A 91 9.75 -3.83 -7.16
CA TYR A 91 10.68 -4.15 -8.24
C TYR A 91 10.77 -2.99 -9.22
N GLN A 92 11.90 -2.89 -9.93
CA GLN A 92 12.13 -1.81 -10.89
C GLN A 92 11.05 -1.74 -11.97
N PHE A 93 10.56 -2.87 -12.46
CA PHE A 93 9.52 -2.89 -13.49
C PHE A 93 8.21 -2.21 -13.03
N GLN A 94 7.88 -2.27 -11.73
CA GLN A 94 6.70 -1.60 -11.17
C GLN A 94 6.89 -0.09 -11.18
N LEU A 95 8.09 0.39 -10.84
CA LEU A 95 8.44 1.80 -10.88
C LEU A 95 8.53 2.35 -12.31
N ALA A 96 9.05 1.56 -13.25
CA ALA A 96 9.09 1.91 -14.66
C ALA A 96 7.67 2.05 -15.23
N ARG A 97 6.78 1.10 -14.95
CA ARG A 97 5.37 1.19 -15.33
C ARG A 97 4.68 2.41 -14.71
N LEU A 98 4.88 2.66 -13.42
CA LEU A 98 4.34 3.85 -12.76
C LEU A 98 4.83 5.14 -13.42
N ALA A 99 6.11 5.21 -13.81
CA ALA A 99 6.67 6.37 -14.51
C ALA A 99 5.95 6.63 -15.85
N GLU A 100 5.56 5.60 -16.60
CA GLU A 100 4.79 5.77 -17.84
C GLU A 100 3.42 6.42 -17.60
N TYR A 101 2.74 6.06 -16.51
CA TYR A 101 1.48 6.72 -16.11
C TYR A 101 1.70 8.18 -15.72
N VAL A 102 2.76 8.44 -14.94
CA VAL A 102 3.13 9.82 -14.55
C VAL A 102 3.38 10.68 -15.79
N GLN A 103 4.11 10.18 -16.78
CA GLN A 103 4.38 10.88 -18.04
C GLN A 103 3.11 11.17 -18.85
N LYS A 104 2.12 10.26 -18.82
CA LYS A 104 0.83 10.43 -19.49
C LYS A 104 -0.09 11.45 -18.81
N GLY A 105 0.25 11.91 -17.61
CA GLY A 105 -0.55 12.93 -16.91
C GLY A 105 -1.52 12.38 -15.87
N ALA A 106 -1.78 11.07 -15.85
CA ALA A 106 -2.82 10.46 -15.02
C ALA A 106 -2.48 9.01 -14.66
N ILE A 107 -2.88 8.61 -13.45
CA ILE A 107 -2.82 7.22 -12.98
C ILE A 107 -4.23 6.64 -13.05
N ASP A 108 -4.42 5.59 -13.84
CA ASP A 108 -5.73 4.92 -13.96
C ASP A 108 -6.09 4.12 -12.69
N GLU A 109 -7.31 3.58 -12.64
CA GLU A 109 -7.79 2.85 -11.47
C GLU A 109 -6.97 1.58 -11.17
N VAL A 110 -6.47 0.90 -12.22
CA VAL A 110 -5.67 -0.32 -12.08
C VAL A 110 -4.32 0.00 -11.44
N GLU A 111 -3.65 1.06 -11.87
CA GLU A 111 -2.37 1.48 -11.29
C GLU A 111 -2.56 2.09 -9.89
N GLN A 112 -3.67 2.81 -9.65
CA GLN A 112 -4.05 3.22 -8.29
C GLN A 112 -4.27 2.02 -7.37
N PHE A 113 -4.91 0.95 -7.86
CA PHE A 113 -5.10 -0.30 -7.11
C PHE A 113 -3.76 -0.97 -6.78
N ARG A 114 -2.81 -1.00 -7.72
CA ARG A 114 -1.45 -1.53 -7.48
C ARG A 114 -0.69 -0.74 -6.41
N ILE A 115 -0.79 0.60 -6.46
CA ILE A 115 -0.24 1.48 -5.40
C ILE A 115 -0.92 1.16 -4.07
N ALA A 116 -2.25 1.03 -4.04
CA ALA A 116 -3.00 0.68 -2.84
C ALA A 116 -2.54 -0.65 -2.24
N CYS A 117 -2.30 -1.67 -3.07
CA CYS A 117 -1.81 -2.97 -2.62
C CYS A 117 -0.42 -2.88 -1.99
N ALA A 118 0.52 -2.18 -2.65
CA ALA A 118 1.87 -1.98 -2.13
C ALA A 118 1.86 -1.22 -0.79
N LEU A 119 1.01 -0.21 -0.68
CA LEU A 119 0.81 0.55 0.55
C LEU A 119 0.13 -0.31 1.62
N PHE A 120 -0.92 -1.07 1.29
CA PHE A 120 -1.67 -1.84 2.28
C PHE A 120 -0.80 -2.90 2.96
N ALA A 121 -0.01 -3.65 2.17
CA ALA A 121 0.88 -4.69 2.69
C ALA A 121 1.90 -4.13 3.69
N THR A 122 2.37 -2.90 3.48
CA THR A 122 3.42 -2.26 4.29
C THR A 122 2.85 -1.43 5.43
N ALA A 123 1.79 -0.67 5.17
CA ALA A 123 1.11 0.19 6.12
C ALA A 123 0.47 -0.64 7.24
N ALA A 124 -0.25 -1.71 6.92
CA ALA A 124 -0.87 -2.56 7.94
C ALA A 124 0.16 -3.33 8.79
N GLY A 125 1.41 -3.47 8.32
CA GLY A 125 2.55 -4.02 9.05
C GLY A 125 3.53 -2.97 9.60
N SER A 126 3.22 -1.67 9.50
CA SER A 126 4.10 -0.63 10.03
C SER A 126 3.89 -0.46 11.54
N ARG A 127 4.96 -0.35 12.31
CA ARG A 127 4.92 -0.20 13.79
C ARG A 127 3.97 0.91 14.25
N HIS A 128 3.89 2.01 13.49
CA HIS A 128 3.05 3.16 13.78
C HIS A 128 1.55 2.91 13.57
N ILE A 129 1.17 2.11 12.56
CA ILE A 129 -0.24 1.71 12.32
C ILE A 129 -0.62 0.54 13.23
N MET A 130 0.31 -0.39 13.47
CA MET A 130 0.11 -1.54 14.36
C MET A 130 -0.15 -1.13 15.81
N SER A 131 0.44 -0.02 16.27
CA SER A 131 0.27 0.51 17.62
C SER A 131 -0.88 1.52 17.77
N ASN A 132 -1.75 1.65 16.74
CA ASN A 132 -2.73 2.73 16.72
C ASN A 132 -3.77 2.64 17.86
N PRO A 133 -4.32 3.78 18.34
CA PRO A 133 -5.36 3.81 19.35
C PRO A 133 -6.64 3.05 19.03
N LEU A 134 -7.01 2.79 17.77
CA LEU A 134 -8.20 1.97 17.47
C LEU A 134 -8.07 0.56 18.04
N MET A 135 -6.83 0.03 18.08
CA MET A 135 -6.57 -1.34 18.48
C MET A 135 -5.97 -1.45 19.88
N SER A 136 -5.14 -0.48 20.28
CA SER A 136 -4.51 -0.47 21.61
C SER A 136 -5.42 0.04 22.73
N ASN A 137 -6.43 0.86 22.41
CA ASN A 137 -7.41 1.33 23.38
C ASN A 137 -8.64 0.41 23.44
N GLY A 138 -8.93 -0.17 24.60
CA GLY A 138 -10.03 -1.12 24.78
C GLY A 138 -11.42 -0.56 24.45
N ILE A 139 -11.66 0.74 24.67
CA ILE A 139 -12.95 1.39 24.37
C ILE A 139 -13.12 1.50 22.85
N LEU A 140 -12.11 2.02 22.15
CA LEU A 140 -12.15 2.14 20.70
C LEU A 140 -12.21 0.77 20.02
N ARG A 141 -11.43 -0.20 20.50
CA ARG A 141 -11.45 -1.58 20.01
C ARG A 141 -12.84 -2.20 20.15
N ARG A 142 -13.51 -1.99 21.29
CA ARG A 142 -14.89 -2.45 21.51
C ARG A 142 -15.87 -1.77 20.57
N MET A 143 -15.74 -0.45 20.37
CA MET A 143 -16.56 0.32 19.43
C MET A 143 -16.49 -0.22 18.01
N ILE A 144 -15.28 -0.49 17.51
CA ILE A 144 -15.09 -1.04 16.15
C ILE A 144 -15.31 -2.55 16.09
N ARG A 145 -15.80 -3.19 17.15
CA ARG A 145 -15.95 -4.65 17.28
C ARG A 145 -14.71 -5.38 16.75
N GLY A 146 -13.55 -4.95 17.25
CA GLY A 146 -12.24 -5.43 16.78
C GLY A 146 -12.15 -6.95 16.88
N LYS A 147 -11.65 -7.58 15.82
CA LYS A 147 -11.48 -9.03 15.73
C LYS A 147 -10.00 -9.38 15.76
N ASN A 148 -9.70 -10.60 16.20
CA ASN A 148 -8.32 -11.07 16.30
C ASN A 148 -7.82 -11.73 15.01
N LEU A 149 -8.72 -12.23 14.16
CA LEU A 149 -8.36 -12.79 12.86
C LEU A 149 -9.39 -12.29 11.84
N MET A 150 -8.92 -11.63 10.79
CA MET A 150 -9.75 -11.11 9.71
C MET A 150 -9.16 -11.50 8.37
N HIS A 151 -10.01 -11.84 7.41
CA HIS A 151 -9.62 -11.95 6.00
C HIS A 151 -9.98 -10.66 5.29
N VAL A 152 -9.03 -10.12 4.52
CA VAL A 152 -9.22 -8.90 3.72
C VAL A 152 -8.87 -9.22 2.29
N THR A 153 -9.81 -9.02 1.38
CA THR A 153 -9.58 -9.10 -0.07
C THR A 153 -9.72 -7.70 -0.64
N LEU A 154 -8.63 -7.16 -1.20
CA LEU A 154 -8.67 -5.96 -2.02
C LEU A 154 -9.16 -6.39 -3.41
N VAL A 155 -10.30 -5.83 -3.83
CA VAL A 155 -10.96 -6.19 -5.08
C VAL A 155 -10.43 -5.29 -6.19
N SER A 156 -9.92 -5.93 -7.25
CA SER A 156 -9.38 -5.23 -8.41
C SER A 156 -10.50 -4.53 -9.20
N PRO A 157 -10.27 -3.32 -9.73
CA PRO A 157 -11.20 -2.67 -10.65
C PRO A 157 -11.26 -3.38 -12.02
N ASP A 158 -10.21 -4.12 -12.39
CA ASP A 158 -10.15 -4.90 -13.63
C ASP A 158 -9.39 -6.22 -13.41
N PRO A 159 -10.12 -7.33 -13.16
CA PRO A 159 -9.54 -8.67 -12.96
C PRO A 159 -8.73 -9.21 -14.14
N ALA A 160 -8.93 -8.69 -15.35
CA ALA A 160 -8.17 -9.11 -16.52
C ALA A 160 -6.74 -8.52 -16.53
N GLN A 161 -6.57 -7.34 -15.92
CA GLN A 161 -5.28 -6.65 -15.84
C GLN A 161 -4.56 -6.85 -14.51
N GLU A 162 -5.30 -6.99 -13.42
CA GLU A 162 -4.74 -7.21 -12.09
C GLU A 162 -5.70 -8.04 -11.25
N ARG A 163 -5.21 -9.05 -10.53
CA ARG A 163 -6.07 -9.93 -9.73
C ARG A 163 -6.38 -9.33 -8.36
N ASP A 164 -7.48 -9.78 -7.75
CA ASP A 164 -7.77 -9.54 -6.35
C ASP A 164 -6.58 -9.97 -5.47
N VAL A 165 -6.28 -9.17 -4.44
CA VAL A 165 -5.19 -9.45 -3.51
C VAL A 165 -5.74 -9.71 -2.12
N ALA A 166 -5.42 -10.88 -1.57
CA ALA A 166 -5.92 -11.33 -0.29
C ALA A 166 -4.85 -11.24 0.81
N TYR A 167 -5.27 -10.89 2.02
CA TYR A 167 -4.46 -10.82 3.22
C TYR A 167 -5.21 -11.38 4.42
N THR A 168 -4.47 -11.98 5.34
CA THR A 168 -4.93 -12.32 6.68
C THR A 168 -4.36 -11.31 7.66
N LEU A 169 -5.24 -10.62 8.37
CA LEU A 169 -4.88 -9.71 9.46
C LEU A 169 -5.03 -10.44 10.79
N ILE A 170 -3.93 -10.61 11.51
CA ILE A 170 -3.89 -11.27 12.82
C ILE A 170 -3.54 -10.23 13.86
N PHE A 171 -4.38 -10.08 14.88
CA PHE A 171 -4.10 -9.22 16.03
C PHE A 171 -3.54 -10.06 17.18
N ILE A 172 -2.26 -9.88 17.47
CA ILE A 172 -1.53 -10.58 18.53
C ILE A 172 -0.62 -9.59 19.25
N ASN A 173 -0.47 -9.71 20.57
CA ASN A 173 0.40 -8.84 21.38
C ASN A 173 0.20 -7.33 21.18
N ARG A 174 -1.06 -6.90 20.98
CA ARG A 174 -1.46 -5.50 20.69
C ARG A 174 -0.99 -4.96 19.33
N GLU A 175 -0.62 -5.83 18.42
CA GLU A 175 -0.09 -5.51 17.10
C GLU A 175 -0.83 -6.26 15.99
N HIS A 176 -0.78 -5.74 14.76
CA HIS A 176 -1.34 -6.39 13.57
C HIS A 176 -0.26 -7.02 12.71
N LEU A 177 -0.30 -8.34 12.58
CA LEU A 177 0.45 -9.03 11.54
C LEU A 177 -0.40 -9.06 10.27
N VAL A 178 0.23 -8.71 9.15
CA VAL A 178 -0.34 -8.82 7.80
C VAL A 178 0.33 -9.99 7.12
N VAL A 179 -0.44 -11.02 6.78
CA VAL A 179 0.05 -12.21 6.10
C VAL A 179 -0.57 -12.26 4.70
N PRO A 180 0.23 -12.32 3.62
CA PRO A 180 -0.31 -12.53 2.27
C PRO A 180 -1.11 -13.84 2.18
N GLY A 181 -2.28 -13.79 1.55
CA GLY A 181 -3.20 -14.92 1.40
C GLY A 181 -4.22 -15.07 2.54
N LEU A 182 -5.13 -16.03 2.38
CA LEU A 182 -6.18 -16.35 3.35
C LEU A 182 -5.76 -17.55 4.20
N HIS A 183 -5.61 -17.33 5.51
CA HIS A 183 -5.10 -18.32 6.46
C HIS A 183 -6.01 -18.42 7.69
N GLY A 184 -6.26 -19.64 8.15
CA GLY A 184 -7.11 -19.92 9.31
C GLY A 184 -8.59 -19.57 9.11
N THR A 185 -9.36 -19.64 10.21
CA THR A 185 -10.80 -19.32 10.21
C THR A 185 -11.03 -17.86 10.63
N PRO A 186 -11.55 -17.00 9.75
CA PRO A 186 -11.74 -15.58 10.05
C PRO A 186 -12.91 -15.37 11.01
N LEU A 187 -12.76 -14.39 11.91
CA LEU A 187 -13.86 -13.86 12.69
C LEU A 187 -14.58 -12.71 11.98
N ARG A 188 -14.07 -12.32 10.80
CA ARG A 188 -14.61 -11.29 9.90
C ARG A 188 -13.96 -11.42 8.52
N ILE A 189 -14.78 -11.28 7.48
CA ILE A 189 -14.33 -11.20 6.09
C ILE A 189 -14.65 -9.81 5.54
N LEU A 190 -13.65 -9.15 4.95
CA LEU A 190 -13.77 -7.87 4.29
C LEU A 190 -13.46 -8.04 2.80
N ARG A 191 -14.40 -7.71 1.93
CA ARG A 191 -14.16 -7.51 0.49
C ARG A 191 -14.16 -6.01 0.21
N VAL A 192 -12.98 -5.47 -0.05
CA VAL A 192 -12.72 -4.04 -0.09
C VAL A 192 -12.50 -3.60 -1.54
N PRO A 193 -13.46 -2.91 -2.19
CA PRO A 193 -13.26 -2.28 -3.48
C PRO A 193 -12.08 -1.30 -3.45
N PHE A 194 -11.44 -1.06 -4.60
CA PHE A 194 -10.24 -0.21 -4.65
C PHE A 194 -10.47 1.18 -4.02
N ALA A 195 -11.61 1.82 -4.29
CA ALA A 195 -11.94 3.13 -3.75
C ALA A 195 -12.02 3.13 -2.21
N ASP A 196 -12.58 2.08 -1.63
CA ASP A 196 -12.66 1.89 -0.18
C ASP A 196 -11.28 1.54 0.43
N ALA A 197 -10.39 0.88 -0.32
CA ALA A 197 -9.01 0.62 0.10
C ALA A 197 -8.20 1.93 0.19
N ILE A 198 -8.34 2.80 -0.81
CA ILE A 198 -7.75 4.15 -0.78
C ILE A 198 -8.31 4.98 0.38
N ALA A 199 -9.62 4.95 0.59
CA ALA A 199 -10.26 5.67 1.69
C ALA A 199 -9.76 5.19 3.06
N LEU A 200 -9.58 3.87 3.24
CA LEU A 200 -9.00 3.27 4.44
C LEU A 200 -7.57 3.76 4.66
N GLN A 201 -6.71 3.70 3.64
CA GLN A 201 -5.33 4.16 3.74
C GLN A 201 -5.26 5.62 4.16
N LYS A 202 -6.04 6.50 3.52
CA LYS A 202 -6.05 7.94 3.85
C LYS A 202 -6.53 8.22 5.28
N ASN A 203 -7.55 7.50 5.75
CA ASN A 203 -8.06 7.67 7.13
C ASN A 203 -7.08 7.15 8.18
N LEU A 204 -6.43 6.01 7.94
CA LEU A 204 -5.41 5.47 8.84
C LEU A 204 -4.19 6.40 8.89
N PHE A 205 -3.74 6.90 7.74
CA PHE A 205 -2.65 7.86 7.68
C PHE A 205 -2.97 9.16 8.43
N ALA A 206 -4.16 9.73 8.22
CA ALA A 206 -4.61 10.90 8.97
C ALA A 206 -4.63 10.65 10.49
N GLY A 207 -5.01 9.44 10.91
CA GLY A 207 -4.93 8.99 12.31
C GLY A 207 -3.50 8.98 12.83
N MET A 208 -2.56 8.40 12.09
CA MET A 208 -1.14 8.40 12.46
C MET A 208 -0.62 9.83 12.68
N LYS A 209 -0.91 10.75 11.77
CA LYS A 209 -0.44 12.15 11.89
C LYS A 209 -1.11 12.91 13.03
N ALA A 210 -2.29 12.48 13.47
CA ALA A 210 -3.00 13.05 14.62
C ALA A 210 -2.49 12.54 15.99
N GLY A 211 -1.53 11.61 16.03
CA GLY A 211 -0.95 11.10 17.27
C GLY A 211 -1.98 10.33 18.11
N THR A 212 -2.14 10.67 19.39
CA THR A 212 -3.06 9.98 20.33
C THR A 212 -4.33 10.78 20.66
N ALA A 213 -4.61 11.86 19.92
CA ALA A 213 -5.75 12.75 20.18
C ALA A 213 -7.10 12.00 20.20
N PRO A 214 -7.79 11.89 21.36
CA PRO A 214 -8.97 11.02 21.50
C PRO A 214 -10.12 11.36 20.54
N SER A 215 -10.40 12.65 20.34
CA SER A 215 -11.49 13.11 19.46
C SER A 215 -11.29 12.70 18.00
N LYS A 216 -10.05 12.74 17.50
CA LYS A 216 -9.69 12.29 16.15
C LYS A 216 -9.88 10.79 16.01
N TRP A 217 -9.44 10.01 16.99
CA TRP A 217 -9.60 8.55 16.96
C TRP A 217 -11.05 8.09 17.11
N ILE A 218 -11.88 8.80 17.88
CA ILE A 218 -13.32 8.55 17.92
C ILE A 218 -13.95 8.82 16.54
N LYS A 219 -13.56 9.90 15.86
CA LYS A 219 -14.04 10.19 14.50
C LYS A 219 -13.64 9.08 13.52
N ILE A 220 -12.39 8.62 13.56
CA ILE A 220 -11.90 7.52 12.72
C ILE A 220 -12.63 6.22 13.07
N ALA A 221 -12.86 5.92 14.35
CA ALA A 221 -13.58 4.72 14.77
C ALA A 221 -15.02 4.72 14.25
N LYS A 222 -15.73 5.85 14.33
CA LYS A 222 -17.08 6.00 13.75
C LYS A 222 -17.06 5.80 12.24
N TRP A 223 -16.15 6.48 11.54
CA TRP A 223 -15.96 6.30 10.10
C TRP A 223 -15.69 4.84 9.74
N TYR A 224 -14.81 4.16 10.49
CA TYR A 224 -14.48 2.75 10.27
C TYR A 224 -15.69 1.85 10.46
N VAL A 225 -16.53 2.09 11.46
CA VAL A 225 -17.76 1.32 11.67
C VAL A 225 -18.70 1.44 10.47
N ASP A 226 -18.85 2.64 9.90
CA ASP A 226 -19.72 2.85 8.74
C ASP A 226 -19.10 2.35 7.43
N TRP A 227 -17.79 2.54 7.25
CA TRP A 227 -17.02 1.95 6.17
C TRP A 227 -17.14 0.42 6.17
N ARG A 228 -16.94 -0.20 7.34
CA ARG A 228 -16.97 -1.65 7.50
C ARG A 228 -18.30 -2.25 7.08
N LYS A 229 -19.43 -1.61 7.39
CA LYS A 229 -20.76 -2.09 6.98
C LYS A 229 -20.91 -2.24 5.46
N ARG A 230 -20.13 -1.51 4.66
CA ARG A 230 -20.16 -1.59 3.19
C ARG A 230 -19.30 -2.71 2.61
N VAL A 231 -18.22 -3.05 3.29
CA VAL A 231 -17.19 -3.97 2.79
C VAL A 231 -17.19 -5.33 3.52
N GLU A 232 -17.83 -5.42 4.68
CA GLU A 232 -17.97 -6.66 5.44
C GLU A 232 -19.01 -7.56 4.77
N VAL A 233 -18.60 -8.80 4.51
CA VAL A 233 -19.48 -9.85 3.95
C VAL A 233 -19.69 -10.93 5.00
N ALA A 234 -20.69 -11.80 4.78
CA ALA A 234 -20.91 -12.95 5.65
C ALA A 234 -19.64 -13.81 5.72
N SER A 235 -19.24 -14.15 6.95
CA SER A 235 -18.12 -15.04 7.25
C SER A 235 -18.49 -16.50 7.07
#